data_AF-A0A2N5H0M0-F1
#
_entry.id   AF-A0A2N5H0M0-F1
#
_cell.length_a   1.000
_cell.length_b   1.000
_cell.length_c   1.000
_cell.angle_alpha   90.00
_cell.angle_beta   90.00
_cell.angle_gamma   90.00
#
_symmetry.space_group_name_H-M   'P 1'
#
loop_
_entity.id
_entity.type
_entity.pdbx_description
1 polymer ?
#
loop_
_entity_poly.entity_id
_entity_poly.type
_entity_poly.pdbx_seq_one_letter_code
_entity_poly.pdbx_strand_id
1 'polypeptide(L)' 'MINDLTAYIDRRIDELSSYKEETLESFSSITKTVDKLDIREDKEIYEKKMLFYIATGAMAELMKLRKLMNEK' A
#
# COMPACT_ATOMS: atom_id res chain seq x y z
N MET A 1 -11.10 -17.81 17.48
CA MET A 1 -11.85 -17.54 16.23
C MET A 1 -12.07 -16.06 15.94
N ILE A 2 -12.84 -15.27 16.72
CA ILE A 2 -12.94 -13.80 16.47
C ILE A 2 -11.60 -13.09 16.73
N ASN A 3 -10.91 -13.44 17.82
CA ASN A 3 -9.60 -12.86 18.15
C ASN A 3 -8.50 -13.17 17.11
N ASP A 4 -8.55 -14.34 16.45
CA ASP A 4 -7.58 -14.71 15.40
C ASP A 4 -7.79 -13.90 14.11
N LEU A 5 -9.06 -13.62 13.77
CA LEU A 5 -9.40 -12.86 12.59
C LEU A 5 -9.04 -11.37 12.74
N THR A 6 -9.32 -10.78 13.90
CA THR A 6 -8.93 -9.40 14.21
C THR A 6 -7.40 -9.24 14.18
N ALA A 7 -6.66 -10.18 14.79
CA ALA A 7 -5.20 -10.16 14.77
C ALA A 7 -4.62 -10.31 13.35
N TYR A 8 -5.24 -11.16 12.50
CA TYR A 8 -4.85 -11.28 11.11
C TYR A 8 -5.08 -9.98 10.31
N ILE A 9 -6.23 -9.33 10.52
CA ILE A 9 -6.56 -8.06 9.86
C ILE A 9 -5.58 -6.97 10.29
N ASP A 10 -5.30 -6.85 11.58
CA ASP A 10 -4.37 -5.84 12.11
C ASP A 10 -2.96 -6.04 11.52
N ARG A 11 -2.46 -7.28 11.50
CA ARG A 11 -1.18 -7.58 10.85
C ARG A 11 -1.17 -7.23 9.36
N ARG A 12 -2.26 -7.49 8.62
CA ARG A 12 -2.34 -7.14 7.20
C ARG A 12 -2.40 -5.63 6.97
N ILE A 13 -3.03 -4.88 7.87
CA ILE A 13 -3.05 -3.41 7.81
C ILE A 13 -1.63 -2.86 8.01
N ASP A 14 -0.87 -3.41 8.96
CA ASP A 14 0.51 -2.98 9.22
C ASP A 14 1.43 -3.31 8.04
N GLU A 15 1.36 -4.53 7.49
CA GLU A 15 2.12 -4.94 6.30
C GLU A 15 1.84 -4.02 5.09
N LEU A 16 0.56 -3.70 4.83
CA LEU A 16 0.18 -2.82 3.74
C LEU A 16 0.59 -1.36 3.98
N SER A 17 0.62 -0.91 5.23
CA SER A 17 1.09 0.44 5.58
C SER A 17 2.58 0.60 5.28
N SER A 18 3.38 -0.40 5.67
CA SER A 18 4.82 -0.43 5.40
C SER A 18 5.11 -0.43 3.88
N TYR A 19 4.42 -1.25 3.09
CA TYR A 19 4.55 -1.22 1.63
C TYR A 19 4.16 0.13 1.03
N LYS A 20 3.12 0.78 1.58
CA LYS A 20 2.69 2.10 1.13
C LYS A 20 3.80 3.13 1.34
N GLU A 21 4.44 3.13 2.50
CA GLU A 21 5.55 4.04 2.82
C GLU A 21 6.79 3.80 1.95
N GLU A 22 7.25 2.55 1.83
CA GLU A 22 8.40 2.19 0.96
C GLU A 22 8.18 2.60 -0.49
N THR A 23 6.96 2.44 -0.98
CA THR A 23 6.60 2.81 -2.36
C THR A 23 6.53 4.33 -2.52
N LEU A 24 6.09 5.07 -1.49
CA LEU A 24 6.07 6.54 -1.47
C LEU A 24 7.49 7.13 -1.47
N GLU A 25 8.40 6.57 -0.66
CA GLU A 25 9.82 6.96 -0.65
C GLU A 25 10.48 6.66 -2.00
N SER A 26 10.18 5.50 -2.59
CA SER A 26 10.64 5.15 -3.93
C SER A 26 10.18 6.18 -4.97
N PHE A 27 8.93 6.66 -4.91
CA PHE A 27 8.49 7.74 -5.80
C PHE A 27 9.18 9.07 -5.54
N SER A 28 9.40 9.44 -4.29
CA SER A 28 10.07 10.69 -3.92
C SER A 28 11.52 10.71 -4.44
N SER A 29 12.20 9.56 -4.43
CA SER A 29 13.54 9.40 -4.99
C SER A 29 13.54 9.54 -6.51
N ILE A 30 12.57 8.92 -7.20
CA ILE A 30 12.52 8.92 -8.67
C ILE A 30 12.02 10.26 -9.24
N THR A 31 11.07 10.92 -8.57
CA THR A 31 10.49 12.20 -9.03
C THR A 31 11.43 13.40 -8.91
N LYS A 32 12.57 13.28 -8.20
CA LYS A 32 13.63 14.30 -8.23
C LYS A 32 14.45 14.30 -9.52
N THR A 33 14.25 13.33 -10.41
CA THR A 33 15.09 13.09 -11.60
C THR A 33 14.27 12.97 -12.89
N VAL A 34 13.07 13.55 -12.95
CA VAL A 34 12.10 13.35 -14.07
C VAL A 34 12.63 13.77 -15.43
N ASP A 35 13.51 14.78 -15.49
CA ASP A 35 14.11 15.25 -16.76
C ASP A 35 15.09 14.25 -17.40
N LYS A 36 15.39 13.09 -16.78
CA LYS A 36 16.38 12.12 -17.28
C LYS A 36 15.89 10.68 -17.34
N LEU A 37 14.61 10.41 -17.07
CA LEU A 37 14.11 9.03 -16.99
C LEU A 37 14.06 8.40 -18.39
N ASP A 38 14.65 7.22 -18.53
CA ASP A 38 14.48 6.42 -19.74
C ASP A 38 13.12 5.67 -19.74
N ILE A 39 12.71 5.13 -20.90
CA ILE A 39 11.42 4.41 -21.07
C ILE A 39 11.27 3.24 -20.09
N ARG A 40 12.38 2.62 -19.66
CA ARG A 40 12.36 1.49 -18.74
C ARG A 40 12.13 1.96 -17.31
N GLU A 41 12.76 3.05 -16.89
CA GLU A 41 12.52 3.68 -15.59
C GLU A 41 11.08 4.18 -15.47
N ASP A 42 10.53 4.76 -16.53
CA ASP A 42 9.12 5.16 -16.59
C ASP A 42 8.18 3.97 -16.37
N LYS A 43 8.45 2.83 -17.02
CA LYS A 43 7.66 1.60 -16.84
C LYS A 43 7.72 1.10 -15.39
N GLU A 44 8.90 1.11 -14.77
CA GLU A 44 9.08 0.69 -13.38
C GLU A 44 8.31 1.60 -12.41
N ILE A 45 8.26 2.91 -12.67
CA ILE A 45 7.44 3.86 -11.91
C ILE A 45 5.96 3.52 -12.04
N TYR A 46 5.48 3.27 -13.26
CA TYR A 46 4.06 2.92 -13.48
C TYR A 46 3.68 1.61 -12.78
N GLU A 47 4.53 0.59 -12.82
CA GLU A 47 4.32 -0.67 -12.11
C GLU A 47 4.25 -0.44 -10.59
N LYS A 48 5.20 0.31 -10.03
CA LYS A 48 5.16 0.70 -8.61
C LYS A 48 3.89 1.49 -8.28
N LYS A 49 3.41 2.38 -9.17
CA LYS A 49 2.21 3.22 -8.91
C LYS A 49 0.99 2.33 -8.83
N MET A 50 0.90 1.37 -9.74
CA MET A 50 -0.17 0.39 -9.74
C MET A 50 -0.18 -0.42 -8.44
N LEU A 51 0.97 -0.92 -7.99
CA LEU A 51 1.11 -1.65 -6.73
C LEU A 51 0.67 -0.79 -5.52
N PHE A 52 1.09 0.48 -5.47
CA PHE A 52 0.68 1.42 -4.43
C PHE A 52 -0.84 1.60 -4.36
N TYR A 53 -1.49 1.83 -5.51
CA TYR A 53 -2.94 2.04 -5.55
C TYR A 53 -3.73 0.78 -5.18
N ILE A 54 -3.26 -0.40 -5.63
CA ILE A 54 -3.85 -1.68 -5.25
C ILE A 54 -3.74 -1.91 -3.73
N ALA A 55 -2.55 -1.68 -3.15
CA ALA A 55 -2.33 -1.82 -1.72
C ALA A 55 -3.21 -0.86 -0.90
N THR A 56 -3.34 0.39 -1.37
CA THR A 56 -4.20 1.41 -0.73
C THR A 56 -5.67 1.00 -0.74
N GLY A 57 -6.17 0.47 -1.87
CA GLY A 57 -7.54 -0.03 -1.98
C GLY A 57 -7.81 -1.21 -1.04
N ALA A 58 -6.89 -2.19 -1.00
CA ALA A 58 -7.00 -3.34 -0.10
C ALA A 58 -7.00 -2.91 1.38
N MET A 59 -6.14 -1.95 1.74
CA MET A 59 -6.06 -1.40 3.09
C MET A 59 -7.37 -0.71 3.50
N ALA A 60 -7.97 0.08 2.61
CA ALA A 60 -9.24 0.76 2.88
C ALA A 60 -10.38 -0.22 3.19
N GLU A 61 -10.47 -1.33 2.44
CA GLU A 61 -11.48 -2.38 2.68
C GLU A 61 -11.23 -3.12 3.99
N LEU A 62 -9.98 -3.42 4.34
CA LEU A 62 -9.61 -4.03 5.62
C LEU A 62 -9.95 -3.11 6.81
N MET A 63 -9.72 -1.81 6.70
CA MET A 63 -10.08 -0.84 7.73
C MET A 63 -11.60 -0.75 7.94
N LYS A 64 -12.40 -0.79 6.86
CA LYS A 64 -13.86 -0.86 6.97
C LYS A 64 -14.31 -2.14 7.67
N LEU A 65 -13.73 -3.29 7.31
CA LEU A 65 -14.05 -4.57 7.93
C LEU A 65 -13.71 -4.60 9.42
N ARG A 66 -12.53 -4.07 9.79
CA ARG A 66 -12.11 -3.93 11.19
C ARG A 66 -13.11 -3.09 11.99
N LYS A 67 -13.55 -1.96 11.43
CA LYS A 67 -14.55 -1.10 12.07
C LYS A 67 -15.87 -1.84 12.32
N LEU A 68 -16.37 -2.56 11.31
CA LEU A 68 -17.60 -3.37 11.44
C LEU A 68 -17.47 -4.51 12.46
N MET A 69 -16.28 -5.07 12.64
CA MET A 69 -16.02 -6.11 13.64
C MET A 69 -15.95 -5.57 15.06
N ASN A 70 -15.46 -4.34 15.25
CA ASN A 70 -15.36 -3.69 16.57
C ASN A 70 -16.66 -3.00 17.02
N GLU A 71 -17.60 -2.75 16.10
CA GLU A 71 -18.95 -2.23 16.41
C GLU A 71 -19.96 -3.34 16.78
N LYS A 72 -19.56 -4.61 16.76
CA LYS A 72 -20.34 -5.78 17.23
C LYS A 72 -19.89 -6.25 18.60
#